data_AF-A0A2D9TEE8-F1
#
_entry.id   AF-A0A2D9TEE8-F1
#
_cell.length_a   1.000
_cell.length_b   1.000
_cell.length_c   1.000
_cell.angle_alpha   90.00
_cell.angle_beta   90.00
_cell.angle_gamma   90.00
#
_symmetry.space_group_name_H-M   'P 1'
#
loop_
_entity.id
_entity.type
_entity.pdbx_description
1 polymer ?
#
loop_
_entity_poly.entity_id
_entity_poly.type
_entity_poly.pdbx_seq_one_letter_code
_entity_poly.pdbx_strand_id
1 'polypeptide(L)'
;MAEGDGDDSKPPRRRRASSSDSIPLPASSGRITTELVGPMLRLPDESHDGFQVPADPEDLTLRRPSRVSEPPADVSSIPPAPPQSGALGLVERSSITSSGLDFVAEMRERFDLDDFTGALRAAELLLGRDPENEEAHRVSETCRERLQQLYIARLGSLQARAQVVVKPSEIRWLGLDHRAGFLLSRIDGTHTVEELLAVSGMPALETLKTLVDLLLAEAIRLD
;
A
#
# COMPACT_ATOMS: atom_id res chain seq x y z
N MET A 1 58.71 23.50 37.09
CA MET A 1 58.25 22.11 36.87
C MET A 1 57.08 22.23 35.91
N ALA A 2 57.26 22.35 34.59
CA ALA A 2 58.31 21.82 33.70
C ALA A 2 58.29 20.29 33.60
N GLU A 3 58.54 19.76 32.39
CA GLU A 3 58.17 18.43 31.84
C GLU A 3 56.74 18.44 31.23
N GLY A 4 56.52 18.32 29.92
CA GLY A 4 57.45 18.22 28.79
C GLY A 4 57.81 16.78 28.42
N ASP A 5 57.08 16.22 27.45
CA ASP A 5 57.65 15.46 26.33
C ASP A 5 56.59 15.31 25.21
N GLY A 6 57.03 15.10 23.98
CA GLY A 6 56.13 14.82 22.85
C GLY A 6 56.66 13.66 22.03
N ASP A 7 55.78 12.75 21.61
CA ASP A 7 56.13 11.69 20.66
C ASP A 7 55.40 11.91 19.32
N ASP A 8 56.19 12.19 18.29
CA ASP A 8 55.78 12.13 16.89
C ASP A 8 55.98 10.70 16.37
N SER A 9 54.89 9.94 16.22
CA SER A 9 54.92 8.61 15.61
C SER A 9 53.75 8.37 14.64
N LYS A 10 53.77 9.13 13.54
CA LYS A 10 53.68 8.63 12.15
C LYS A 10 52.52 7.69 11.72
N PRO A 11 51.72 8.05 10.69
CA PRO A 11 50.58 7.26 10.25
C PRO A 11 50.96 6.01 9.41
N PRO A 12 50.17 4.93 9.44
CA PRO A 12 50.31 3.80 8.52
C PRO A 12 49.97 4.21 7.09
N ARG A 13 50.92 3.99 6.18
CA ARG A 13 50.80 4.31 4.76
C ARG A 13 49.85 3.36 4.02
N ARG A 14 49.03 3.95 3.15
CA ARG A 14 48.60 3.43 1.83
C ARG A 14 48.76 1.93 1.58
N ARG A 15 47.62 1.23 1.43
CA ARG A 15 47.52 0.16 0.42
C ARG A 15 46.75 0.65 -0.80
N ARG A 16 47.48 0.86 -1.89
CA ARG A 16 46.94 0.89 -3.24
C ARG A 16 46.86 -0.55 -3.76
N ALA A 17 45.68 -0.95 -4.19
CA ALA A 17 45.46 -1.84 -5.34
C ALA A 17 44.20 -1.24 -6.02
N SER A 18 44.21 -0.62 -7.20
CA SER A 18 44.81 -0.94 -8.50
C SER A 18 44.32 -2.25 -9.09
N SER A 19 43.41 -2.13 -10.06
CA SER A 19 43.09 -3.11 -11.10
C SER A 19 42.38 -4.40 -10.63
N SER A 20 41.49 -5.01 -11.39
CA SER A 20 40.71 -4.58 -12.56
C SER A 20 39.61 -5.64 -12.71
N ASP A 21 38.35 -5.25 -12.89
CA ASP A 21 37.46 -6.02 -13.78
C ASP A 21 36.31 -5.13 -14.26
N SER A 22 36.56 -4.45 -15.38
CA SER A 22 35.51 -3.77 -16.12
C SER A 22 34.75 -4.82 -16.92
N ILE A 23 33.66 -5.34 -16.34
CA ILE A 23 32.75 -6.25 -17.04
C ILE A 23 32.18 -5.51 -18.26
N PRO A 24 32.49 -5.93 -19.50
CA PRO A 24 32.01 -5.23 -20.69
C PRO A 24 30.54 -5.56 -20.92
N LEU A 25 29.72 -4.52 -21.02
CA LEU A 25 28.33 -4.61 -21.45
C LEU A 25 28.25 -5.27 -22.84
N PRO A 26 27.48 -6.36 -23.04
CA PRO A 26 27.17 -6.84 -24.37
C PRO A 26 26.21 -5.85 -25.05
N ALA A 27 26.74 -5.07 -25.98
CA ALA A 27 25.93 -4.29 -26.91
C ALA A 27 25.18 -5.26 -27.84
N SER A 28 23.93 -5.58 -27.50
CA SER A 28 23.05 -6.40 -28.34
C SER A 28 21.93 -5.55 -28.92
N SER A 29 22.14 -5.07 -30.15
CA SER A 29 21.06 -4.58 -31.01
C SER A 29 20.06 -5.70 -31.27
N GLY A 30 18.93 -5.68 -30.57
CA GLY A 30 17.81 -6.60 -30.76
C GLY A 30 16.52 -5.82 -30.99
N ARG A 31 16.26 -5.42 -32.24
CA ARG A 31 14.93 -4.92 -32.64
C ARG A 31 13.94 -6.08 -32.53
N ILE A 32 13.15 -6.11 -31.47
CA ILE A 32 11.92 -6.91 -31.42
C ILE A 32 10.75 -5.96 -31.65
N THR A 33 10.56 -5.60 -32.93
CA THR A 33 9.32 -4.99 -33.41
C THR A 33 8.29 -6.09 -33.57
N THR A 34 7.67 -6.53 -32.48
CA THR A 34 6.42 -7.28 -32.55
C THR A 34 5.31 -6.29 -32.92
N GLU A 35 5.11 -6.12 -34.24
CA GLU A 35 3.90 -5.52 -34.77
C GLU A 35 2.68 -6.34 -34.33
N LEU A 36 1.95 -5.84 -33.33
CA LEU A 36 0.61 -6.35 -33.03
C LEU A 36 -0.44 -5.55 -33.82
N VAL A 37 -0.34 -5.62 -35.15
CA VAL A 37 -1.36 -5.12 -36.06
C VAL A 37 -2.53 -6.12 -36.07
N GLY A 38 -3.40 -6.01 -35.08
CA GLY A 38 -4.72 -6.63 -35.09
C GLY A 38 -5.73 -5.73 -35.84
N PRO A 39 -6.56 -6.26 -36.76
CA PRO A 39 -7.51 -5.43 -37.49
C PRO A 39 -8.56 -4.81 -36.56
N MET A 40 -8.79 -3.52 -36.75
CA MET A 40 -9.82 -2.73 -36.07
C MET A 40 -11.19 -3.40 -36.23
N LEU A 41 -11.78 -3.86 -35.12
CA LEU A 41 -13.16 -4.35 -35.10
C LEU A 41 -14.10 -3.18 -35.38
N ARG A 42 -14.56 -3.13 -36.62
CA ARG A 42 -15.51 -2.16 -37.15
C ARG A 42 -16.87 -2.36 -36.49
N LEU A 43 -17.18 -1.55 -35.48
CA LEU A 43 -18.54 -1.42 -34.97
C LEU A 43 -19.45 -0.89 -36.10
N PRO A 44 -20.66 -1.46 -36.29
CA PRO A 44 -21.62 -0.94 -37.25
C PRO A 44 -22.16 0.42 -36.78
N ASP A 45 -22.48 1.28 -37.76
CA ASP A 45 -23.21 2.52 -37.55
C ASP A 45 -24.68 2.19 -37.32
N GLU A 46 -25.16 2.34 -36.08
CA GLU A 46 -26.58 2.33 -35.75
C GLU A 46 -27.02 3.74 -35.33
N SER A 47 -27.18 4.58 -36.35
CA SER A 47 -28.07 5.74 -36.30
C SER A 47 -29.54 5.27 -36.43
N HIS A 48 -30.48 6.03 -35.83
CA HIS A 48 -31.91 5.76 -35.49
C HIS A 48 -32.14 5.34 -34.02
N ASP A 49 -33.15 5.82 -33.29
CA ASP A 49 -33.98 7.02 -33.44
C ASP A 49 -34.47 7.43 -32.02
N GLY A 50 -35.22 8.52 -31.86
CA GLY A 50 -35.40 9.19 -30.57
C GLY A 50 -36.03 8.36 -29.43
N PHE A 51 -35.28 8.13 -28.35
CA PHE A 51 -35.89 7.78 -27.05
C PHE A 51 -36.30 9.05 -26.30
N GLN A 52 -37.55 9.45 -26.51
CA GLN A 52 -38.14 10.64 -25.92
C GLN A 52 -38.55 10.36 -24.47
N VAL A 53 -37.90 11.01 -23.50
CA VAL A 53 -38.23 10.91 -22.07
C VAL A 53 -39.52 11.68 -21.78
N PRO A 54 -40.62 11.04 -21.33
CA PRO A 54 -41.77 11.74 -20.78
C PRO A 54 -41.49 12.12 -19.32
N ALA A 55 -41.86 13.33 -18.93
CA ALA A 55 -41.74 13.81 -17.56
C ALA A 55 -43.01 13.52 -16.73
N ASP A 56 -42.78 13.41 -15.42
CA ASP A 56 -43.73 13.51 -14.30
C ASP A 56 -44.72 12.34 -14.00
N PRO A 57 -45.19 12.24 -12.72
CA PRO A 57 -45.66 11.01 -12.10
C PRO A 57 -47.18 11.07 -11.79
N GLU A 58 -47.63 10.39 -10.72
CA GLU A 58 -49.05 10.17 -10.30
C GLU A 58 -49.76 9.06 -11.12
N ASP A 59 -50.61 8.17 -10.59
CA ASP A 59 -51.01 7.79 -9.21
C ASP A 59 -51.76 6.41 -9.30
N LEU A 60 -52.24 5.88 -8.17
CA LEU A 60 -53.37 4.94 -8.01
C LEU A 60 -53.18 3.41 -8.17
N THR A 61 -52.96 2.78 -7.01
CA THR A 61 -53.82 1.71 -6.41
C THR A 61 -53.90 0.27 -6.95
N LEU A 62 -53.79 -0.67 -5.99
CA LEU A 62 -54.64 -1.86 -5.78
C LEU A 62 -54.92 -2.83 -6.95
N ARG A 63 -54.33 -4.05 -6.89
CA ARG A 63 -55.07 -5.26 -6.42
C ARG A 63 -54.23 -6.54 -6.35
N ARG A 64 -54.50 -7.33 -5.31
CA ARG A 64 -53.98 -8.68 -5.03
C ARG A 64 -55.00 -9.73 -5.52
N PRO A 65 -54.62 -10.74 -6.33
CA PRO A 65 -55.47 -11.91 -6.56
C PRO A 65 -55.28 -12.97 -5.47
N SER A 66 -56.30 -13.80 -5.26
CA SER A 66 -56.45 -14.71 -4.12
C SER A 66 -56.15 -16.17 -4.44
N ARG A 67 -55.90 -16.93 -3.35
CA ARG A 67 -55.83 -18.41 -3.20
C ARG A 67 -56.54 -19.27 -4.26
N VAL A 68 -55.91 -20.42 -4.52
CA VAL A 68 -56.56 -21.73 -4.69
C VAL A 68 -55.98 -22.69 -3.64
N SER A 69 -56.80 -23.56 -3.06
CA SER A 69 -56.43 -24.57 -2.05
C SER A 69 -56.54 -25.98 -2.64
N GLU A 70 -55.47 -26.79 -2.47
CA GLU A 70 -55.39 -28.14 -1.84
C GLU A 70 -56.26 -29.33 -2.33
N PRO A 71 -55.99 -30.59 -1.91
CA PRO A 71 -54.74 -31.32 -1.57
C PRO A 71 -54.62 -32.58 -2.50
N PRO A 72 -54.21 -33.84 -2.13
CA PRO A 72 -53.44 -34.41 -1.01
C PRO A 72 -52.31 -35.43 -1.40
N ALA A 73 -51.76 -36.12 -0.39
CA ALA A 73 -50.83 -37.27 -0.40
C ALA A 73 -49.38 -37.02 -0.89
N ASP A 74 -48.32 -37.59 -0.31
CA ASP A 74 -48.21 -38.55 0.81
C ASP A 74 -47.03 -38.16 1.74
N VAL A 75 -47.15 -38.39 3.04
CA VAL A 75 -46.12 -38.08 4.05
C VAL A 75 -45.77 -39.33 4.85
N SER A 76 -44.81 -40.10 4.35
CA SER A 76 -44.13 -41.13 5.12
C SER A 76 -42.69 -41.35 4.67
N SER A 77 -41.81 -41.56 5.66
CA SER A 77 -40.41 -41.93 5.51
C SER A 77 -39.41 -40.84 5.10
N ILE A 78 -39.39 -39.72 5.82
CA ILE A 78 -38.13 -38.99 6.06
C ILE A 78 -37.44 -39.66 7.27
N PRO A 79 -36.22 -40.23 7.16
CA PRO A 79 -35.51 -40.77 8.31
C PRO A 79 -35.09 -39.63 9.26
N PRO A 80 -35.05 -39.86 10.59
CA PRO A 80 -34.63 -38.83 11.53
C PRO A 80 -33.17 -38.47 11.28
N ALA A 81 -32.91 -37.21 10.93
CA ALA A 81 -31.56 -36.68 10.83
C ALA A 81 -30.85 -36.76 12.19
N PRO A 82 -29.54 -37.06 12.23
CA PRO A 82 -28.76 -36.98 13.46
C PRO A 82 -28.82 -35.55 14.04
N PRO A 83 -28.69 -35.40 15.38
CA PRO A 83 -28.95 -34.14 16.06
C PRO A 83 -28.10 -32.99 15.51
N GLN A 84 -28.73 -31.82 15.38
CA GLN A 84 -28.14 -30.61 14.81
C GLN A 84 -27.03 -30.05 15.72
N SER A 85 -25.80 -30.55 15.57
CA SER A 85 -24.61 -29.91 16.13
C SER A 85 -24.28 -28.64 15.34
N GLY A 86 -24.97 -27.55 15.72
CA GLY A 86 -24.62 -26.14 15.53
C GLY A 86 -23.94 -25.73 14.21
N ALA A 87 -24.64 -24.93 13.41
CA ALA A 87 -24.09 -24.17 12.28
C ALA A 87 -22.97 -23.16 12.66
N LEU A 88 -22.59 -23.07 13.95
CA LEU A 88 -21.45 -22.31 14.45
C LEU A 88 -20.11 -23.05 14.23
N GLY A 89 -20.08 -24.38 14.23
CA GLY A 89 -18.86 -25.20 14.19
C GLY A 89 -18.16 -25.34 12.83
N LEU A 90 -18.61 -24.59 11.81
CA LEU A 90 -17.98 -24.49 10.49
C LEU A 90 -17.31 -23.12 10.27
N VAL A 91 -17.89 -22.05 10.82
CA VAL A 91 -17.23 -20.72 10.88
C VAL A 91 -15.96 -20.80 11.71
N GLU A 92 -15.98 -21.58 12.79
CA GLU A 92 -14.84 -21.87 13.65
C GLU A 92 -13.71 -22.63 12.92
N ARG A 93 -14.03 -23.47 11.92
CA ARG A 93 -12.99 -24.17 11.15
C ARG A 93 -12.28 -23.29 10.14
N SER A 94 -12.92 -22.24 9.63
CA SER A 94 -12.28 -21.22 8.78
C SER A 94 -11.52 -20.16 9.58
N SER A 95 -11.80 -19.96 10.88
CA SER A 95 -10.94 -19.14 11.76
C SER A 95 -9.72 -19.92 12.28
N ILE A 96 -9.80 -21.25 12.35
CA ILE A 96 -8.69 -22.12 12.77
C ILE A 96 -7.59 -22.25 11.70
N THR A 97 -7.90 -22.18 10.40
CA THR A 97 -6.89 -22.27 9.32
C THR A 97 -5.96 -21.05 9.18
N SER A 98 -6.12 -20.02 10.01
CA SER A 98 -5.20 -18.87 10.11
C SER A 98 -4.91 -18.45 11.56
N SER A 99 -5.15 -19.35 12.52
CA SER A 99 -4.75 -19.15 13.92
C SER A 99 -3.23 -19.08 14.03
N GLY A 100 -2.70 -17.87 14.09
CA GLY A 100 -1.29 -17.61 14.36
C GLY A 100 -0.30 -18.22 13.36
N LEU A 101 -0.04 -17.48 12.26
CA LEU A 101 1.37 -17.16 12.04
C LEU A 101 1.82 -16.51 13.34
N ASP A 102 2.83 -17.06 14.01
CA ASP A 102 3.24 -16.60 15.32
C ASP A 102 3.75 -15.16 15.19
N PHE A 103 2.85 -14.19 15.38
CA PHE A 103 3.14 -12.78 15.08
C PHE A 103 4.29 -12.25 15.93
N VAL A 104 4.58 -12.87 17.08
CA VAL A 104 5.77 -12.58 17.90
C VAL A 104 7.02 -13.08 17.18
N ALA A 105 7.04 -14.33 16.73
CA ALA A 105 8.17 -14.88 15.97
C ALA A 105 8.38 -14.17 14.62
N GLU A 106 7.30 -13.91 13.87
CA GLU A 106 7.31 -13.21 12.59
C GLU A 106 7.77 -11.75 12.72
N MET A 107 7.37 -11.05 13.80
CA MET A 107 7.85 -9.72 14.14
C MET A 107 9.35 -9.73 14.46
N ARG A 108 9.79 -10.66 15.31
CA ARG A 108 11.21 -10.80 15.70
C ARG A 108 12.09 -11.14 14.50
N GLU A 109 11.73 -12.15 13.73
CA GLU A 109 12.49 -12.59 12.54
C GLU A 109 12.70 -11.44 11.55
N ARG A 110 11.65 -10.64 11.29
CA ARG A 110 11.79 -9.48 10.39
C ARG A 110 12.58 -8.33 10.99
N PHE A 111 12.48 -8.12 12.30
CA PHE A 111 13.27 -7.11 13.00
C PHE A 111 14.76 -7.46 12.96
N ASP A 112 15.11 -8.73 13.19
CA ASP A 112 16.47 -9.26 13.11
C ASP A 112 17.04 -9.23 11.67
N LEU A 113 16.18 -9.14 10.65
CA LEU A 113 16.53 -9.02 9.23
C LEU A 113 16.50 -7.57 8.70
N ASP A 114 16.40 -6.55 9.57
CA ASP A 114 16.22 -5.13 9.21
C ASP A 114 14.98 -4.84 8.32
N ASP A 115 14.01 -5.76 8.19
CA ASP A 115 12.72 -5.50 7.52
C ASP A 115 11.76 -4.78 8.47
N PHE A 116 12.06 -3.51 8.72
CA PHE A 116 11.25 -2.63 9.58
C PHE A 116 9.80 -2.47 9.07
N THR A 117 9.53 -2.66 7.77
CA THR A 117 8.17 -2.55 7.22
C THR A 117 7.33 -3.76 7.58
N GLY A 118 7.87 -4.97 7.35
CA GLY A 118 7.21 -6.21 7.72
C GLY A 118 7.17 -6.46 9.23
N ALA A 119 8.19 -6.00 9.97
CA ALA A 119 8.22 -6.05 11.44
C ALA A 119 7.17 -5.13 12.06
N LEU A 120 7.08 -3.86 11.62
CA LEU A 120 6.04 -2.92 12.07
C LEU A 120 4.64 -3.48 11.82
N ARG A 121 4.39 -4.02 10.62
CA ARG A 121 3.09 -4.63 10.28
C ARG A 121 2.73 -5.80 11.21
N ALA A 122 3.70 -6.66 11.53
CA ALA A 122 3.48 -7.77 12.46
C ALA A 122 3.21 -7.26 13.89
N ALA A 123 3.95 -6.24 14.34
CA ALA A 123 3.76 -5.61 15.65
C ALA A 123 2.37 -4.94 15.77
N GLU A 124 1.92 -4.20 14.76
CA GLU A 124 0.59 -3.58 14.74
C GLU A 124 -0.56 -4.62 14.72
N LEU A 125 -0.38 -5.72 13.98
CA LEU A 125 -1.33 -6.86 13.99
C LEU A 125 -1.35 -7.62 15.31
N LEU A 126 -0.25 -7.61 16.07
CA LEU A 126 -0.17 -8.17 17.41
C LEU A 126 -0.85 -7.23 18.42
N LEU A 127 -0.54 -5.93 18.41
CA LEU A 127 -1.16 -4.91 19.25
C LEU A 127 -2.68 -4.78 19.05
N GLY A 128 -3.17 -5.03 17.84
CA GLY A 128 -4.61 -5.10 17.56
C GLY A 128 -5.34 -6.29 18.20
N ARG A 129 -4.61 -7.29 18.72
CA ARG A 129 -5.14 -8.45 19.46
C ARG A 129 -4.80 -8.40 20.95
N ASP A 130 -3.58 -8.00 21.26
CA ASP A 130 -3.01 -7.88 22.61
C ASP A 130 -2.42 -6.47 22.78
N PRO A 131 -3.21 -5.48 23.22
CA PRO A 131 -2.78 -4.10 23.34
C PRO A 131 -1.84 -3.85 24.53
N GLU A 132 -1.68 -4.82 25.44
CA GLU A 132 -0.78 -4.74 26.60
C GLU A 132 0.62 -5.33 26.30
N ASN A 133 0.85 -5.80 25.07
CA ASN A 133 2.10 -6.42 24.67
C ASN A 133 3.29 -5.43 24.61
N GLU A 134 4.05 -5.34 25.70
CA GLU A 134 5.21 -4.44 25.82
C GLU A 134 6.23 -4.59 24.68
N GLU A 135 6.45 -5.81 24.21
CA GLU A 135 7.43 -6.11 23.17
C GLU A 135 6.96 -5.58 21.80
N ALA A 136 5.70 -5.82 21.46
CA ALA A 136 5.11 -5.29 20.23
C ALA A 136 5.10 -3.76 20.22
N HIS A 137 4.85 -3.10 21.36
CA HIS A 137 5.02 -1.65 21.50
C HIS A 137 6.46 -1.20 21.22
N ARG A 138 7.45 -1.82 21.88
CA ARG A 138 8.87 -1.47 21.68
C ARG A 138 9.32 -1.65 20.22
N VAL A 139 8.96 -2.77 19.58
CA VAL A 139 9.31 -3.04 18.19
C VAL A 139 8.59 -2.08 17.25
N SER A 140 7.30 -1.80 17.48
CA SER A 140 6.51 -0.86 16.68
C SER A 140 7.11 0.55 16.67
N GLU A 141 7.39 1.11 17.85
CA GLU A 141 8.01 2.45 17.94
C GLU A 141 9.42 2.47 17.32
N THR A 142 10.25 1.47 17.58
CA THR A 142 11.60 1.37 16.98
C THR A 142 11.53 1.30 15.45
N CYS A 143 10.61 0.50 14.90
CA CYS A 143 10.42 0.42 13.45
C CYS A 143 9.88 1.72 12.87
N ARG A 144 8.96 2.42 13.56
CA ARG A 144 8.43 3.72 13.13
C ARG A 144 9.53 4.77 13.07
N GLU A 145 10.34 4.91 14.11
CA GLU A 145 11.50 5.82 14.13
C GLU A 145 12.47 5.49 12.99
N ARG A 146 12.77 4.21 12.80
CA ARG A 146 13.74 3.77 11.79
C ARG A 146 13.25 3.99 10.36
N LEU A 147 11.98 3.71 10.07
CA LEU A 147 11.36 4.01 8.77
C LEU A 147 11.27 5.52 8.51
N GLN A 148 10.96 6.33 9.53
CA GLN A 148 10.99 7.79 9.41
C GLN A 148 12.39 8.29 9.03
N GLN A 149 13.45 7.80 9.70
CA GLN A 149 14.84 8.12 9.35
C GLN A 149 15.19 7.72 7.91
N LEU A 150 14.78 6.52 7.48
CA LEU A 150 15.02 6.03 6.12
C LEU A 150 14.31 6.87 5.05
N TYR A 151 13.06 7.26 5.28
CA TYR A 151 12.32 8.12 4.35
C TYR A 151 12.85 9.55 4.35
N ILE A 152 13.20 10.13 5.50
CA ILE A 152 13.85 11.46 5.57
C ILE A 152 15.19 11.44 4.80
N ALA A 153 16.01 10.40 4.98
CA ALA A 153 17.25 10.23 4.23
C ALA A 153 17.00 10.06 2.71
N ARG A 154 15.88 9.44 2.31
CA ARG A 154 15.50 9.28 0.90
C ARG A 154 14.99 10.57 0.25
N LEU A 155 14.35 11.44 1.03
CA LEU A 155 13.95 12.81 0.66
C LEU A 155 15.13 13.80 0.78
N GLY A 156 16.22 13.42 1.44
CA GLY A 156 17.45 14.19 1.59
C GLY A 156 17.42 15.21 2.74
N SER A 157 16.37 16.03 2.84
CA SER A 157 16.22 17.02 3.92
C SER A 157 14.75 17.33 4.21
N LEU A 158 14.43 17.55 5.49
CA LEU A 158 13.13 18.09 5.92
C LEU A 158 12.90 19.54 5.44
N GLN A 159 13.98 20.27 5.16
CA GLN A 159 13.94 21.65 4.67
C GLN A 159 13.89 21.76 3.14
N ALA A 160 13.96 20.63 2.42
CA ALA A 160 13.86 20.64 0.97
C ALA A 160 12.44 21.04 0.53
N ARG A 161 12.33 21.86 -0.51
CA ARG A 161 11.03 22.35 -1.02
C ARG A 161 10.46 21.37 -2.03
N ALA A 162 9.23 20.92 -1.80
CA ALA A 162 8.55 20.04 -2.74
C ALA A 162 7.90 20.84 -3.87
N GLN A 163 8.14 20.41 -5.11
CA GLN A 163 7.58 21.01 -6.33
C GLN A 163 6.91 19.93 -7.18
N VAL A 164 5.67 20.16 -7.63
CA VAL A 164 4.99 19.26 -8.57
C VAL A 164 5.60 19.42 -9.96
N VAL A 165 5.96 18.31 -10.61
CA VAL A 165 6.57 18.33 -11.97
C VAL A 165 5.70 17.68 -13.04
N VAL A 166 4.70 16.89 -12.67
CA VAL A 166 3.75 16.25 -13.60
C VAL A 166 2.62 17.20 -14.02
N LYS A 167 2.14 17.07 -15.26
CA LYS A 167 1.01 17.88 -15.73
C LYS A 167 -0.30 17.40 -15.09
N PRO A 168 -1.30 18.29 -14.86
CA PRO A 168 -2.60 17.90 -14.30
C PRO A 168 -3.32 16.77 -15.06
N SER A 169 -3.11 16.67 -16.38
CA SER A 169 -3.62 15.59 -17.23
C SER A 169 -2.94 14.24 -17.00
N GLU A 170 -1.70 14.22 -16.53
CA GLU A 170 -0.87 13.04 -16.30
C GLU A 170 -1.14 12.45 -14.90
N ILE A 171 -1.47 13.29 -13.91
CA ILE A 171 -1.78 12.90 -12.51
C ILE A 171 -2.82 11.76 -12.45
N ARG A 172 -3.86 11.79 -13.28
CA ARG A 172 -4.90 10.74 -13.32
C ARG A 172 -4.34 9.34 -13.66
N TRP A 173 -3.27 9.27 -14.44
CA TRP A 173 -2.70 8.01 -14.93
C TRP A 173 -1.65 7.42 -13.99
N LEU A 174 -1.19 8.18 -12.97
CA LEU A 174 -0.23 7.72 -11.97
C LEU A 174 -0.83 6.74 -10.94
N GLY A 175 -2.15 6.47 -10.98
CA GLY A 175 -2.79 5.51 -10.08
C GLY A 175 -2.76 5.92 -8.60
N LEU A 176 -2.68 7.23 -8.33
CA LEU A 176 -2.53 7.77 -6.97
C LEU A 176 -3.72 7.45 -6.08
N ASP A 177 -3.44 6.95 -4.88
CA ASP A 177 -4.45 6.84 -3.82
C ASP A 177 -4.87 8.23 -3.30
N HIS A 178 -6.04 8.29 -2.63
CA HIS A 178 -6.64 9.51 -2.08
C HIS A 178 -5.65 10.33 -1.21
N ARG A 179 -4.80 9.67 -0.43
CA ARG A 179 -3.78 10.33 0.40
C ARG A 179 -2.69 11.02 -0.43
N ALA A 180 -2.22 10.35 -1.47
CA ALA A 180 -1.22 10.87 -2.38
C ALA A 180 -1.77 12.05 -3.18
N GLY A 181 -2.99 11.94 -3.71
CA GLY A 181 -3.68 13.05 -4.39
C GLY A 181 -3.93 14.25 -3.46
N PHE A 182 -4.29 14.00 -2.20
CA PHE A 182 -4.44 15.05 -1.20
C PHE A 182 -3.13 15.78 -0.91
N LEU A 183 -2.02 15.06 -0.66
CA LEU A 183 -0.71 15.68 -0.47
C LEU A 183 -0.27 16.47 -1.71
N LEU A 184 -0.47 15.93 -2.91
CA LEU A 184 -0.21 16.63 -4.17
C LEU A 184 -0.96 17.97 -4.26
N SER A 185 -2.22 18.04 -3.79
CA SER A 185 -2.99 19.28 -3.76
C SER A 185 -2.46 20.35 -2.79
N ARG A 186 -1.56 19.98 -1.86
CA ARG A 186 -0.89 20.87 -0.91
C ARG A 186 0.51 21.31 -1.35
N ILE A 187 1.09 20.65 -2.35
CA ILE A 187 2.41 20.99 -2.89
C ILE A 187 2.25 22.10 -3.92
N ASP A 188 2.45 23.33 -3.47
CA ASP A 188 2.39 24.56 -4.27
C ASP A 188 3.76 25.01 -4.83
N GLY A 189 4.82 24.26 -4.54
CA GLY A 189 6.21 24.63 -4.87
C GLY A 189 6.92 25.45 -3.80
N THR A 190 6.23 25.89 -2.74
CA THR A 190 6.81 26.69 -1.66
C THR A 190 6.99 25.88 -0.37
N HIS A 191 6.07 24.96 -0.05
CA HIS A 191 6.14 24.20 1.20
C HIS A 191 7.34 23.24 1.25
N THR A 192 8.03 23.26 2.37
CA THR A 192 9.06 22.29 2.77
C THR A 192 8.45 20.95 3.17
N VAL A 193 9.25 19.88 3.20
CA VAL A 193 8.82 18.57 3.72
C VAL A 193 8.31 18.66 5.17
N GLU A 194 8.93 19.48 6.02
CA GLU A 194 8.48 19.74 7.40
C GLU A 194 7.09 20.41 7.45
N GLU A 195 6.85 21.43 6.63
CA GLU A 195 5.53 22.10 6.56
C GLU A 195 4.45 21.15 6.00
N LEU A 196 4.80 20.32 5.02
CA LEU A 196 3.89 19.29 4.50
C LEU A 196 3.53 18.24 5.56
N LEU A 197 4.48 17.85 6.42
CA LEU A 197 4.20 16.98 7.55
C LEU A 197 3.17 17.61 8.50
N ALA A 198 3.40 18.86 8.90
CA ALA A 198 2.50 19.60 9.80
C ALA A 198 1.09 19.82 9.22
N VAL A 199 0.98 20.06 7.91
CA VAL A 199 -0.27 20.40 7.21
C VAL A 199 -1.02 19.17 6.66
N SER A 200 -0.39 17.99 6.64
CA SER A 200 -0.96 16.75 6.11
C SER A 200 -2.18 16.22 6.88
N GLY A 201 -2.24 16.42 8.20
CA GLY A 201 -3.26 15.80 9.06
C GLY A 201 -3.19 14.27 9.14
N MET A 202 -2.11 13.65 8.64
CA MET A 202 -1.86 12.21 8.66
C MET A 202 -0.65 11.91 9.58
N PRO A 203 -0.48 10.66 10.06
CA PRO A 203 0.71 10.28 10.82
C PRO A 203 2.00 10.59 10.03
N ALA A 204 3.02 11.13 10.71
CA ALA A 204 4.25 11.60 10.05
C ALA A 204 4.92 10.53 9.17
N LEU A 205 4.94 9.27 9.61
CA LEU A 205 5.45 8.13 8.85
C LEU A 205 4.68 7.91 7.53
N GLU A 206 3.36 8.02 7.55
CA GLU A 206 2.50 7.82 6.37
C GLU A 206 2.67 8.98 5.37
N THR A 207 2.81 10.21 5.86
CA THR A 207 3.13 11.37 5.01
C THR A 207 4.52 11.24 4.40
N LEU A 208 5.56 10.89 5.17
CA LEU A 208 6.92 10.65 4.67
C LEU A 208 6.95 9.56 3.60
N LYS A 209 6.29 8.43 3.85
CA LYS A 209 6.15 7.34 2.87
C LYS A 209 5.47 7.82 1.59
N THR A 210 4.35 8.53 1.71
CA THR A 210 3.60 9.02 0.54
C THR A 210 4.42 10.04 -0.27
N LEU A 211 5.22 10.89 0.38
CA LEU A 211 6.16 11.79 -0.30
C LEU A 211 7.27 11.04 -1.04
N VAL A 212 7.80 9.95 -0.45
CA VAL A 212 8.76 9.07 -1.14
C VAL A 212 8.12 8.36 -2.34
N ASP A 213 6.90 7.85 -2.20
CA ASP A 213 6.16 7.21 -3.30
C ASP A 213 5.91 8.21 -4.45
N LEU A 214 5.54 9.47 -4.14
CA LEU A 214 5.40 10.54 -5.13
C LEU A 214 6.72 10.94 -5.80
N LEU A 215 7.84 10.92 -5.06
CA LEU A 215 9.19 11.17 -5.60
C LEU A 215 9.62 10.03 -6.54
N LEU A 216 9.33 8.78 -6.19
CA LEU A 216 9.61 7.60 -7.01
C LEU A 216 8.74 7.53 -8.27
N ALA A 217 7.50 8.01 -8.21
CA ALA A 217 6.59 8.14 -9.35
C ALA A 217 6.92 9.36 -10.25
N GLU A 218 8.03 10.07 -9.98
CA GLU A 218 8.43 11.32 -10.65
C GLU A 218 7.33 12.40 -10.64
N ALA A 219 6.39 12.34 -9.69
CA ALA A 219 5.29 13.30 -9.55
C ALA A 219 5.77 14.62 -8.92
N ILE A 220 6.76 14.52 -8.03
CA ILE A 220 7.35 15.66 -7.32
C ILE A 220 8.87 15.67 -7.44
N ARG A 221 9.45 16.85 -7.28
CA ARG A 221 10.89 17.09 -7.12
C ARG A 221 11.14 17.79 -5.79
N LEU A 222 12.34 17.60 -5.25
CA LEU A 222 12.85 18.29 -4.07
C LEU A 222 14.02 19.19 -4.49
N ASP A 223 14.08 20.39 -3.93
CA ASP A 223 15.12 21.42 -4.11
C ASP A 223 15.68 21.84 -2.73
#